data_AF-A0A2D8AIN3-F1
#
_entry.id   AF-A0A2D8AIN3-F1
#
_cell.length_a   1.000
_cell.length_b   1.000
_cell.length_c   1.000
_cell.angle_alpha   90.00
_cell.angle_beta   90.00
_cell.angle_gamma   90.00
#
_symmetry.space_group_name_H-M   'P 1'
#
loop_
_entity.id
_entity.type
_entity.pdbx_description
1 polymer ?
#
loop_
_entity_poly.entity_id
_entity_poly.type
_entity_poly.pdbx_seq_one_letter_code
_entity_poly.pdbx_strand_id
1 'polypeptide(L)'
;MKLALINITSVCALSLLLLACDPEQNSETIAAAPSAADTPKGLDYDFYKAAVEPLFLRPRGGYIGSDAGCVACHTSQANAPLGLQALTLADGRVFWTEEQSRQNFANVAKLVNPSDPDSSRLLNAPLAPAAGGVRHSGGIFWNSRDHSEYRIIAEWIATGADSAGADVVPEVDYEFFRSCVQPIFVNPIENAMPCAECHSGEFAVEPPENSYWTEAQSRQAFDDLVYLIDPGRPDSSRFLHKPLHPNAGGDLMHNGGRRWFSKDDPERVALEDWVNGNASGNQCPPALQFDYPPRA
;
A
#
# COMPACT_ATOMS: atom_id res chain seq x y z
N MET A 1 73.17 -65.87 53.64
CA MET A 1 73.15 -65.33 55.02
C MET A 1 72.07 -64.26 55.09
N LYS A 2 71.23 -64.32 56.14
CA LYS A 2 70.06 -63.46 56.39
C LYS A 2 70.42 -61.97 56.51
N LEU A 3 69.46 -61.10 56.18
CA LEU A 3 68.95 -59.89 56.88
C LEU A 3 68.25 -59.03 55.81
N ALA A 4 66.92 -58.87 55.75
CA ALA A 4 66.03 -58.12 56.65
C ALA A 4 66.53 -56.71 56.97
N LEU A 5 65.84 -55.67 56.49
CA LEU A 5 65.12 -54.67 57.30
C LEU A 5 64.68 -53.44 56.45
N ILE A 6 63.39 -53.11 56.57
CA ILE A 6 62.76 -51.80 56.77
C ILE A 6 63.12 -50.65 55.80
N ASN A 7 62.17 -50.29 54.93
CA ASN A 7 62.09 -48.98 54.29
C ASN A 7 60.96 -48.16 54.92
N ILE A 8 61.30 -47.02 55.52
CA ILE A 8 60.39 -45.90 55.79
C ILE A 8 61.02 -44.69 55.12
N THR A 9 60.35 -44.14 54.11
CA THR A 9 60.63 -42.78 53.65
C THR A 9 59.38 -42.13 53.07
N SER A 10 59.11 -40.94 53.60
CA SER A 10 58.03 -40.01 53.30
C SER A 10 57.73 -39.83 51.82
N VAL A 11 56.45 -39.71 51.48
CA VAL A 11 55.99 -39.14 50.22
C VAL A 11 55.08 -37.94 50.51
N CYS A 12 55.46 -36.80 49.93
CA CYS A 12 54.73 -35.54 49.91
C CYS A 12 53.29 -35.73 49.38
N ALA A 13 52.32 -35.13 50.06
CA ALA A 13 50.96 -35.01 49.56
C ALA A 13 50.90 -33.98 48.42
N LEU A 14 50.46 -34.41 47.23
CA LEU A 14 50.08 -33.55 46.12
C LEU A 14 48.56 -33.71 45.92
N SER A 15 47.82 -32.65 46.22
CA SER A 15 46.36 -32.60 46.14
C SER A 15 45.87 -32.64 44.68
N LEU A 16 45.08 -33.65 44.33
CA LEU A 16 44.31 -33.69 43.08
C LEU A 16 42.95 -33.00 43.29
N LEU A 17 42.70 -31.91 42.56
CA LEU A 17 41.35 -31.39 42.32
C LEU A 17 40.68 -32.25 41.24
N LEU A 18 39.55 -32.87 41.56
CA LEU A 18 38.64 -33.49 40.60
C LEU A 18 37.75 -32.40 40.00
N LEU A 19 37.92 -32.08 38.72
CA LEU A 19 36.92 -31.36 37.93
C LEU A 19 35.82 -32.35 37.53
N ALA A 20 34.61 -32.14 38.03
CA ALA A 20 33.41 -32.77 37.50
C ALA A 20 33.00 -32.05 36.20
N CYS A 21 32.72 -32.82 35.14
CA CYS A 21 32.07 -32.33 33.93
C CYS A 21 30.54 -32.32 34.15
N ASP A 22 29.94 -31.13 34.23
CA ASP A 22 28.51 -30.93 34.00
C ASP A 22 28.30 -30.61 32.51
N PRO A 23 27.38 -31.29 31.80
CA PRO A 23 26.94 -30.84 30.49
C PRO A 23 25.95 -29.69 30.68
N GLU A 24 26.38 -28.46 30.46
CA GLU A 24 25.49 -27.31 30.29
C GLU A 24 24.57 -27.56 29.09
N GLN A 25 23.29 -27.84 29.38
CA GLN A 25 22.23 -27.80 28.38
C GLN A 25 21.95 -26.33 28.03
N ASN A 26 22.68 -25.81 27.04
CA ASN A 26 22.27 -24.62 26.32
C ASN A 26 21.00 -24.95 25.52
N SER A 27 19.83 -24.76 26.16
CA SER A 27 18.56 -24.62 25.43
C SER A 27 18.56 -23.24 24.79
N GLU A 28 19.13 -23.13 23.61
CA GLU A 28 18.77 -22.05 22.69
C GLU A 28 17.32 -22.29 22.28
N THR A 29 16.43 -21.46 22.80
CA THR A 29 15.07 -21.32 22.28
C THR A 29 15.18 -20.87 20.83
N ILE A 30 15.12 -21.81 19.89
CA ILE A 30 14.86 -21.51 18.48
C ILE A 30 13.50 -20.84 18.47
N ALA A 31 13.47 -19.52 18.26
CA ALA A 31 12.24 -18.81 17.96
C ALA A 31 11.61 -19.52 16.76
N ALA A 32 10.45 -20.13 16.97
CA ALA A 32 9.69 -20.75 15.90
C ALA A 32 9.50 -19.71 14.79
N ALA A 33 9.75 -20.11 13.54
CA ALA A 33 9.33 -19.31 12.40
C ALA A 33 7.83 -19.00 12.59
N PRO A 34 7.38 -17.76 12.33
CA PRO A 34 5.97 -17.42 12.46
C PRO A 34 5.16 -18.43 11.63
N SER A 35 4.30 -19.17 12.31
CA SER A 35 3.31 -20.02 11.66
C SER A 35 2.50 -19.14 10.71
N ALA A 36 2.10 -19.67 9.55
CA ALA A 36 1.21 -18.99 8.60
C ALA A 36 -0.09 -18.47 9.25
N ALA A 37 -0.43 -18.92 10.46
CA ALA A 37 -1.56 -18.40 11.24
C ALA A 37 -1.40 -16.92 11.70
N ASP A 38 -0.19 -16.37 11.77
CA ASP A 38 0.06 -14.99 12.28
C ASP A 38 0.23 -13.93 11.17
N THR A 39 0.09 -14.31 9.91
CA THR A 39 0.19 -13.36 8.78
C THR A 39 -1.18 -12.80 8.39
N PRO A 40 -1.25 -11.60 7.78
CA PRO A 40 -2.47 -11.07 7.21
C PRO A 40 -3.16 -12.10 6.32
N LYS A 41 -4.43 -12.39 6.63
CA LYS A 41 -5.27 -13.38 5.94
C LYS A 41 -4.71 -14.80 5.89
N GLY A 42 -3.72 -15.13 6.72
CA GLY A 42 -3.03 -16.42 6.70
C GLY A 42 -2.11 -16.63 5.49
N LEU A 43 -1.79 -15.57 4.74
CA LEU A 43 -0.99 -15.65 3.52
C LEU A 43 0.46 -16.05 3.81
N ASP A 44 1.08 -16.82 2.92
CA ASP A 44 2.48 -17.21 3.05
C ASP A 44 3.42 -16.02 2.72
N TYR A 45 4.13 -15.51 3.73
CA TYR A 45 5.08 -14.41 3.56
C TYR A 45 6.36 -14.83 2.83
N ASP A 46 6.84 -16.06 3.04
CA ASP A 46 8.06 -16.55 2.41
C ASP A 46 7.81 -16.81 0.92
N PHE A 47 6.64 -17.36 0.56
CA PHE A 47 6.17 -17.45 -0.82
C PHE A 47 6.06 -16.05 -1.45
N TYR A 48 5.40 -15.11 -0.76
CA TYR A 48 5.26 -13.73 -1.25
C TYR A 48 6.63 -13.14 -1.60
N LYS A 49 7.58 -13.20 -0.67
CA LYS A 49 8.90 -12.58 -0.82
C LYS A 49 9.72 -13.26 -1.91
N ALA A 50 9.63 -14.59 -2.04
CA ALA A 50 10.41 -15.35 -3.02
C ALA A 50 9.84 -15.28 -4.44
N ALA A 51 8.51 -15.25 -4.60
CA ALA A 51 7.86 -15.46 -5.90
C ALA A 51 7.00 -14.28 -6.37
N VAL A 52 6.36 -13.54 -5.46
CA VAL A 52 5.42 -12.45 -5.80
C VAL A 52 6.14 -11.10 -5.83
N GLU A 53 6.85 -10.75 -4.77
CA GLU A 53 7.53 -9.44 -4.63
C GLU A 53 8.47 -9.12 -5.82
N PRO A 54 9.27 -10.06 -6.34
CA PRO A 54 10.11 -9.80 -7.51
C PRO A 54 9.33 -9.43 -8.78
N LEU A 55 8.05 -9.81 -8.89
CA LEU A 55 7.21 -9.45 -10.03
C LEU A 55 6.95 -7.95 -10.09
N PHE A 56 6.87 -7.28 -8.94
CA PHE A 56 6.64 -5.83 -8.87
C PHE A 56 7.84 -5.02 -9.37
N LEU A 57 9.05 -5.58 -9.27
CA LEU A 57 10.30 -4.97 -9.71
C LEU A 57 10.67 -5.31 -11.16
N ARG A 58 10.02 -6.32 -11.74
CA ARG A 58 10.41 -6.88 -13.03
C ARG A 58 10.42 -5.78 -14.11
N PRO A 59 11.57 -5.53 -14.77
CA PRO A 59 11.63 -4.60 -15.90
C PRO A 59 10.78 -5.14 -17.04
N ARG A 60 10.04 -4.25 -17.70
CA ARG A 60 9.16 -4.59 -18.84
C ARG A 60 9.50 -3.85 -20.12
N GLY A 61 10.68 -3.23 -20.17
CA GLY A 61 11.22 -2.61 -21.38
C GLY A 61 10.88 -1.13 -21.56
N GLY A 62 10.19 -0.50 -20.60
CA GLY A 62 9.85 0.92 -20.64
C GLY A 62 9.59 1.53 -19.25
N TYR A 63 9.09 2.77 -19.27
CA TYR A 63 8.88 3.59 -18.08
C TYR A 63 7.42 4.03 -17.89
N ILE A 64 6.54 3.73 -18.85
CA ILE A 64 5.13 4.10 -18.84
C ILE A 64 4.25 2.94 -19.32
N GLY A 65 2.98 2.93 -18.89
CA GLY A 65 2.00 1.92 -19.30
C GLY A 65 2.46 0.49 -19.01
N SER A 66 2.05 -0.45 -19.88
CA SER A 66 2.38 -1.88 -19.75
C SER A 66 3.87 -2.21 -19.82
N ASP A 67 4.71 -1.26 -20.24
CA ASP A 67 6.15 -1.44 -20.34
C ASP A 67 6.88 -1.03 -19.04
N ALA A 68 6.19 -0.38 -18.09
CA ALA A 68 6.71 -0.05 -16.76
C ALA A 68 6.59 -1.24 -15.80
N GLY A 69 7.60 -1.46 -14.95
CA GLY A 69 7.44 -2.35 -13.79
C GLY A 69 6.42 -1.76 -12.80
N CYS A 70 5.69 -2.61 -12.06
CA CYS A 70 4.62 -2.15 -11.16
C CYS A 70 5.12 -1.08 -10.17
N VAL A 71 6.34 -1.26 -9.65
CA VAL A 71 6.98 -0.34 -8.72
C VAL A 71 7.10 1.10 -9.23
N ALA A 72 7.17 1.32 -10.55
CA ALA A 72 7.26 2.67 -11.12
C ALA A 72 6.01 3.51 -10.84
N CYS A 73 4.84 2.89 -10.77
CA CYS A 73 3.56 3.59 -10.53
C CYS A 73 2.99 3.34 -9.13
N HIS A 74 3.44 2.29 -8.45
CA HIS A 74 2.87 1.86 -7.17
C HIS A 74 3.75 2.14 -5.96
N THR A 75 4.85 2.87 -6.13
CA THR A 75 5.61 3.40 -4.98
C THR A 75 4.98 4.67 -4.43
N SER A 76 5.39 5.03 -3.21
CA SER A 76 4.92 6.22 -2.48
C SER A 76 4.96 7.54 -3.26
N GLN A 77 5.76 7.66 -4.33
CA GLN A 77 5.84 8.87 -5.15
C GLN A 77 4.71 9.05 -6.16
N ALA A 78 3.96 8.00 -6.44
CA ALA A 78 2.79 8.02 -7.33
C ALA A 78 1.50 7.61 -6.59
N ASN A 79 1.67 6.92 -5.45
CA ASN A 79 0.64 6.60 -4.47
C ASN A 79 -0.62 5.96 -5.07
N ALA A 80 -0.43 5.11 -6.08
CA ALA A 80 -1.50 4.32 -6.64
C ALA A 80 -1.83 3.12 -5.74
N PRO A 81 -3.09 2.65 -5.73
CA PRO A 81 -3.50 1.45 -4.98
C PRO A 81 -2.60 0.26 -5.29
N LEU A 82 -1.83 -0.16 -4.27
CA LEU A 82 -0.87 -1.28 -4.12
C LEU A 82 0.12 -0.86 -3.04
N GLY A 83 0.51 0.43 -3.02
CA GLY A 83 1.17 1.09 -1.89
C GLY A 83 2.51 0.47 -1.50
N LEU A 84 3.39 0.28 -2.47
CA LEU A 84 4.73 -0.26 -2.25
C LEU A 84 5.65 0.79 -1.62
N GLN A 85 6.53 0.34 -0.74
CA GLN A 85 7.57 1.15 -0.14
C GLN A 85 8.56 1.66 -1.19
N ALA A 86 9.18 2.81 -0.91
CA ALA A 86 10.28 3.30 -1.72
C ALA A 86 11.43 2.29 -1.72
N LEU A 87 12.08 2.12 -2.87
CA LEU A 87 13.20 1.22 -3.02
C LEU A 87 14.43 1.76 -2.30
N THR A 88 15.18 0.86 -1.66
CA THR A 88 16.49 1.16 -1.08
C THR A 88 17.56 1.00 -2.16
N LEU A 89 18.42 2.03 -2.29
CA LEU A 89 19.63 1.99 -3.11
C LEU A 89 20.86 1.99 -2.19
N ALA A 90 21.56 0.86 -2.12
CA ALA A 90 22.80 0.74 -1.37
C ALA A 90 23.78 -0.18 -2.13
N ASP A 91 25.06 0.18 -2.13
CA ASP A 91 26.13 -0.60 -2.78
C ASP A 91 25.86 -0.94 -4.25
N GLY A 92 25.23 -0.01 -4.99
CA GLY A 92 24.84 -0.21 -6.39
C GLY A 92 23.69 -1.19 -6.61
N ARG A 93 23.01 -1.62 -5.54
CA ARG A 93 21.87 -2.55 -5.59
C ARG A 93 20.57 -1.84 -5.24
N VAL A 94 19.51 -2.23 -5.92
CA VAL A 94 18.14 -1.76 -5.69
C VAL A 94 17.34 -2.90 -5.07
N PHE A 95 16.78 -2.70 -3.88
CA PHE A 95 16.04 -3.74 -3.14
C PHE A 95 15.08 -3.14 -2.11
N TRP A 96 14.19 -3.97 -1.58
CA TRP A 96 13.48 -3.69 -0.32
C TRP A 96 14.18 -4.37 0.85
N THR A 97 14.32 -3.65 1.97
CA THR A 97 14.74 -4.25 3.24
C THR A 97 13.67 -5.22 3.75
N GLU A 98 14.02 -6.09 4.70
CA GLU A 98 13.04 -6.99 5.34
C GLU A 98 11.83 -6.25 5.91
N GLU A 99 12.06 -5.11 6.55
CA GLU A 99 10.99 -4.26 7.09
C GLU A 99 10.09 -3.72 5.97
N GLN A 100 10.68 -3.23 4.87
CA GLN A 100 9.94 -2.74 3.72
C GLN A 100 9.13 -3.86 3.04
N SER A 101 9.70 -5.06 2.89
CA SER A 101 8.99 -6.23 2.35
C SER A 101 7.80 -6.64 3.20
N ARG A 102 7.90 -6.56 4.54
CA ARG A 102 6.75 -6.81 5.45
C ARG A 102 5.65 -5.76 5.30
N GLN A 103 6.02 -4.49 5.15
CA GLN A 103 5.06 -3.42 4.91
C GLN A 103 4.37 -3.59 3.55
N ASN A 104 5.14 -3.94 2.50
CA ASN A 104 4.59 -4.26 1.19
C ASN A 104 3.61 -5.43 1.29
N PHE A 105 4.00 -6.53 1.94
CA PHE A 105 3.15 -7.70 2.15
C PHE A 105 1.83 -7.34 2.82
N ALA A 106 1.87 -6.58 3.91
CA ALA A 106 0.66 -6.12 4.61
C ALA A 106 -0.23 -5.24 3.71
N ASN A 107 0.35 -4.41 2.84
CA ASN A 107 -0.40 -3.56 1.91
C ASN A 107 -1.02 -4.36 0.76
N VAL A 108 -0.29 -5.33 0.22
CA VAL A 108 -0.71 -6.22 -0.87
C VAL A 108 -1.81 -7.17 -0.39
N ALA A 109 -1.71 -7.66 0.86
CA ALA A 109 -2.71 -8.54 1.47
C ALA A 109 -4.13 -7.93 1.52
N LYS A 110 -4.23 -6.61 1.63
CA LYS A 110 -5.51 -5.87 1.58
C LYS A 110 -6.20 -5.93 0.21
N LEU A 111 -5.46 -6.29 -0.84
CA LEU A 111 -5.94 -6.31 -2.23
C LEU A 111 -6.29 -7.71 -2.73
N VAL A 112 -6.23 -8.71 -1.86
CA VAL A 112 -6.51 -10.11 -2.20
C VAL A 112 -7.68 -10.67 -1.41
N ASN A 113 -8.33 -11.66 -1.99
CA ASN A 113 -9.46 -12.39 -1.42
C ASN A 113 -9.13 -13.89 -1.45
N PRO A 114 -8.50 -14.45 -0.39
CA PRO A 114 -8.22 -15.89 -0.33
C PRO A 114 -9.45 -16.79 -0.47
N SER A 115 -10.61 -16.39 0.06
CA SER A 115 -11.86 -17.16 -0.06
C SER A 115 -12.43 -17.24 -1.49
N ASP A 116 -12.01 -16.32 -2.38
CA ASP A 116 -12.33 -16.32 -3.80
C ASP A 116 -11.19 -15.63 -4.57
N PRO A 117 -10.08 -16.35 -4.87
CA PRO A 117 -8.86 -15.76 -5.40
C PRO A 117 -9.06 -14.93 -6.65
N ASP A 118 -9.92 -15.37 -7.57
CA ASP A 118 -10.18 -14.71 -8.86
C ASP A 118 -10.90 -13.35 -8.69
N SER A 119 -11.53 -13.08 -7.55
CA SER A 119 -12.12 -11.76 -7.25
C SER A 119 -11.10 -10.73 -6.75
N SER A 120 -9.85 -11.15 -6.48
CA SER A 120 -8.80 -10.28 -5.93
C SER A 120 -8.48 -9.09 -6.84
N ARG A 121 -8.53 -7.87 -6.29
CA ARG A 121 -8.16 -6.64 -7.02
C ARG A 121 -6.74 -6.70 -7.57
N LEU A 122 -5.81 -7.34 -6.84
CA LEU A 122 -4.43 -7.56 -7.27
C LEU A 122 -4.33 -8.35 -8.59
N LEU A 123 -5.25 -9.29 -8.82
CA LEU A 123 -5.31 -10.06 -10.06
C LEU A 123 -6.07 -9.30 -11.17
N ASN A 124 -7.17 -8.65 -10.82
CA ASN A 124 -8.10 -8.09 -11.81
C ASN A 124 -7.64 -6.75 -12.40
N ALA A 125 -6.93 -5.90 -11.64
CA ALA A 125 -6.49 -4.60 -12.14
C ALA A 125 -5.54 -4.70 -13.36
N PRO A 126 -4.44 -5.48 -13.31
CA PRO A 126 -3.53 -5.60 -14.46
C PRO A 126 -3.97 -6.61 -15.53
N LEU A 127 -5.12 -7.27 -15.40
CA LEU A 127 -5.64 -8.26 -16.34
C LEU A 127 -6.42 -7.58 -17.48
N ALA A 128 -6.34 -8.11 -18.70
CA ALA A 128 -7.08 -7.59 -19.84
C ALA A 128 -8.61 -7.64 -19.59
N PRO A 129 -9.39 -6.62 -20.01
CA PRO A 129 -10.85 -6.65 -19.89
C PRO A 129 -11.50 -7.87 -20.56
N ALA A 130 -10.95 -8.33 -21.68
CA ALA A 130 -11.42 -9.54 -22.38
C ALA A 130 -11.25 -10.83 -21.55
N ALA A 131 -10.40 -10.82 -20.52
CA ALA A 131 -10.19 -11.93 -19.58
C ALA A 131 -10.87 -11.68 -18.21
N GLY A 132 -11.70 -10.63 -18.10
CA GLY A 132 -12.42 -10.26 -16.89
C GLY A 132 -11.69 -9.25 -15.99
N GLY A 133 -10.62 -8.61 -16.48
CA GLY A 133 -9.96 -7.53 -15.76
C GLY A 133 -10.69 -6.19 -15.81
N VAL A 134 -10.18 -5.21 -15.06
CA VAL A 134 -10.80 -3.89 -14.89
C VAL A 134 -9.91 -2.76 -15.43
N ARG A 135 -10.42 -1.53 -15.43
CA ARG A 135 -9.64 -0.34 -15.83
C ARG A 135 -8.43 -0.18 -14.91
N HIS A 136 -7.24 -0.05 -15.51
CA HIS A 136 -5.99 0.20 -14.80
C HIS A 136 -5.12 1.19 -15.57
N SER A 137 -4.80 2.33 -14.96
CA SER A 137 -4.03 3.40 -15.60
C SER A 137 -2.58 3.00 -15.88
N GLY A 138 -2.04 2.03 -15.13
CA GLY A 138 -0.70 1.47 -15.35
C GLY A 138 -0.63 0.52 -16.55
N GLY A 139 -1.74 0.23 -17.21
CA GLY A 139 -1.79 -0.67 -18.37
C GLY A 139 -2.13 -2.11 -18.01
N ILE A 140 -2.22 -2.92 -19.06
CA ILE A 140 -2.56 -4.34 -18.99
C ILE A 140 -1.27 -5.16 -19.08
N PHE A 141 -1.05 -6.05 -18.11
CA PHE A 141 0.14 -6.89 -18.03
C PHE A 141 -0.14 -8.34 -18.41
N TRP A 142 -1.38 -8.80 -18.27
CA TRP A 142 -1.76 -10.17 -18.57
C TRP A 142 -2.96 -10.21 -19.50
N ASN A 143 -2.85 -10.95 -20.61
CA ASN A 143 -3.94 -11.11 -21.56
C ASN A 143 -4.87 -12.29 -21.22
N SER A 144 -4.47 -13.16 -20.29
CA SER A 144 -5.26 -14.31 -19.83
C SER A 144 -4.86 -14.72 -18.43
N ARG A 145 -5.73 -15.51 -17.78
CA ARG A 145 -5.47 -16.13 -16.46
C ARG A 145 -4.42 -17.24 -16.52
N ASP A 146 -4.10 -17.74 -17.71
CA ASP A 146 -3.02 -18.73 -17.92
C ASP A 146 -1.62 -18.11 -17.91
N HIS A 147 -1.54 -16.77 -17.91
CA HIS A 147 -0.27 -16.06 -17.84
C HIS A 147 0.52 -16.52 -16.60
N SER A 148 1.83 -16.75 -16.75
CA SER A 148 2.65 -17.34 -15.69
C SER A 148 2.67 -16.49 -14.42
N GLU A 149 2.78 -15.17 -14.56
CA GLU A 149 2.75 -14.24 -13.42
C GLU A 149 1.38 -14.20 -12.72
N TYR A 150 0.29 -14.27 -13.48
CA TYR A 150 -1.06 -14.36 -12.91
C TYR A 150 -1.15 -15.59 -12.01
N ARG A 151 -0.71 -16.75 -12.52
CA ARG A 151 -0.75 -18.02 -11.77
C ARG A 151 0.10 -18.02 -10.51
N ILE A 152 1.29 -17.40 -10.55
CA ILE A 152 2.14 -17.26 -9.35
C ILE A 152 1.42 -16.47 -8.25
N ILE A 153 0.77 -15.36 -8.62
CA ILE A 153 0.04 -14.54 -7.65
C ILE A 153 -1.21 -15.28 -7.16
N ALA A 154 -1.95 -15.95 -8.05
CA ALA A 154 -3.11 -16.74 -7.68
C ALA A 154 -2.75 -17.91 -6.74
N GLU A 155 -1.64 -18.59 -6.99
CA GLU A 155 -1.11 -19.64 -6.12
C GLU A 155 -0.75 -19.09 -4.74
N TRP A 156 -0.10 -17.92 -4.66
CA TRP A 156 0.15 -17.25 -3.39
C TRP A 156 -1.16 -16.91 -2.66
N ILE A 157 -2.17 -16.37 -3.34
CA ILE A 157 -3.46 -16.03 -2.73
C ILE A 157 -4.14 -17.28 -2.15
N ALA A 158 -4.03 -18.41 -2.83
CA ALA A 158 -4.57 -19.70 -2.38
C ALA A 158 -3.86 -20.28 -1.14
N THR A 159 -2.74 -19.71 -0.69
CA THR A 159 -2.12 -20.06 0.60
C THR A 159 -2.86 -19.47 1.80
N GLY A 160 -3.67 -18.43 1.57
CA GLY A 160 -4.44 -17.77 2.63
C GLY A 160 -5.52 -18.66 3.21
N ALA A 161 -6.05 -18.27 4.37
CA ALA A 161 -7.14 -18.99 5.01
C ALA A 161 -8.42 -18.93 4.15
N ASP A 162 -9.09 -20.06 3.93
CA ASP A 162 -10.35 -20.15 3.16
C ASP A 162 -11.46 -19.23 3.71
N SER A 163 -11.40 -18.89 5.00
CA SER A 163 -12.34 -17.98 5.66
C SER A 163 -11.99 -16.49 5.49
N ALA A 164 -10.81 -16.17 4.95
CA ALA A 164 -10.37 -14.79 4.76
C ALA A 164 -10.92 -14.22 3.45
N GLY A 165 -11.94 -13.37 3.58
CA GLY A 165 -12.58 -12.68 2.47
C GLY A 165 -11.81 -11.46 1.95
N ALA A 166 -12.38 -10.82 0.92
CA ALA A 166 -12.01 -9.46 0.55
C ALA A 166 -12.26 -8.49 1.70
N ASP A 167 -11.44 -7.45 1.80
CA ASP A 167 -11.70 -6.36 2.74
C ASP A 167 -12.98 -5.63 2.29
N VAL A 168 -13.81 -5.19 3.25
CA VAL A 168 -15.01 -4.42 2.95
C VAL A 168 -14.59 -3.07 2.39
N VAL A 169 -14.98 -2.79 1.15
CA VAL A 169 -14.75 -1.50 0.50
C VAL A 169 -15.95 -0.60 0.78
N PRO A 170 -15.80 0.51 1.52
CA PRO A 170 -16.90 1.43 1.76
C PRO A 170 -17.32 2.13 0.46
N GLU A 171 -18.59 2.52 0.39
CA GLU A 171 -19.08 3.37 -0.69
C GLU A 171 -18.83 4.85 -0.34
N VAL A 172 -18.32 5.61 -1.31
CA VAL A 172 -18.19 7.06 -1.17
C VAL A 172 -19.49 7.73 -1.64
N ASP A 173 -20.03 8.63 -0.83
CA ASP A 173 -21.37 9.19 -1.07
C ASP A 173 -21.36 10.24 -2.19
N TYR A 174 -22.26 10.09 -3.17
CA TYR A 174 -22.38 11.01 -4.29
C TYR A 174 -22.94 12.38 -3.87
N GLU A 175 -23.92 12.41 -2.96
CA GLU A 175 -24.54 13.69 -2.58
C GLU A 175 -23.54 14.59 -1.84
N PHE A 176 -22.70 13.97 -0.99
CA PHE A 176 -21.57 14.62 -0.35
C PHE A 176 -20.52 15.07 -1.36
N PHE A 177 -20.22 14.24 -2.37
CA PHE A 177 -19.36 14.68 -3.47
C PHE A 177 -19.91 15.96 -4.12
N ARG A 178 -21.17 15.95 -4.56
CA ARG A 178 -21.78 17.06 -5.29
C ARG A 178 -21.84 18.34 -4.46
N SER A 179 -22.11 18.21 -3.17
CA SER A 179 -22.32 19.34 -2.27
C SER A 179 -21.02 19.89 -1.66
N CYS A 180 -20.07 19.02 -1.32
CA CYS A 180 -18.94 19.36 -0.46
C CYS A 180 -17.56 19.12 -1.08
N VAL A 181 -17.45 18.18 -2.03
CA VAL A 181 -16.16 17.86 -2.67
C VAL A 181 -16.00 18.59 -4.01
N GLN A 182 -17.02 18.54 -4.87
CA GLN A 182 -16.98 19.14 -6.20
C GLN A 182 -16.64 20.65 -6.20
N PRO A 183 -17.13 21.46 -5.25
CA PRO A 183 -16.75 22.88 -5.17
C PRO A 183 -15.24 23.11 -5.02
N ILE A 184 -14.49 22.19 -4.41
CA ILE A 184 -13.03 22.29 -4.21
C ILE A 184 -12.30 22.51 -5.54
N PHE A 185 -12.84 21.96 -6.64
CA PHE A 185 -12.17 21.95 -7.94
C PHE A 185 -12.02 23.33 -8.57
N VAL A 186 -12.89 24.27 -8.25
CA VAL A 186 -12.90 25.64 -8.79
C VAL A 186 -12.53 26.69 -7.76
N ASN A 187 -12.45 26.30 -6.47
CA ASN A 187 -12.08 27.21 -5.40
C ASN A 187 -10.55 27.25 -5.25
N PRO A 188 -9.89 28.36 -5.61
CA PRO A 188 -8.45 28.51 -5.41
C PRO A 188 -8.14 28.59 -3.92
N ILE A 189 -6.90 28.25 -3.57
CA ILE A 189 -6.32 28.62 -2.28
C ILE A 189 -5.07 29.45 -2.51
N GLU A 190 -4.56 30.07 -1.45
CA GLU A 190 -3.32 30.86 -1.53
C GLU A 190 -2.18 29.99 -2.10
N ASN A 191 -1.51 30.47 -3.15
CA ASN A 191 -0.38 29.81 -3.81
C ASN A 191 -0.68 28.46 -4.52
N ALA A 192 -1.95 28.15 -4.83
CA ALA A 192 -2.30 27.02 -5.69
C ALA A 192 -3.40 27.38 -6.70
N MET A 193 -3.30 26.81 -7.90
CA MET A 193 -4.36 26.92 -8.91
C MET A 193 -5.53 26.01 -8.54
N PRO A 194 -6.78 26.38 -8.89
CA PRO A 194 -7.91 25.45 -8.85
C PRO A 194 -7.60 24.18 -9.66
N CYS A 195 -8.16 23.04 -9.24
CA CYS A 195 -7.99 21.77 -9.94
C CYS A 195 -8.46 21.87 -11.40
N ALA A 196 -9.56 22.61 -11.65
CA ALA A 196 -10.17 22.77 -12.95
C ALA A 196 -9.26 23.39 -14.02
N GLU A 197 -8.30 24.23 -13.62
CA GLU A 197 -7.33 24.85 -14.55
C GLU A 197 -6.48 23.81 -15.31
N CYS A 198 -6.29 22.62 -14.73
CA CYS A 198 -5.51 21.53 -15.35
C CYS A 198 -6.34 20.25 -15.58
N HIS A 199 -7.39 20.01 -14.80
CA HIS A 199 -8.17 18.77 -14.81
C HIS A 199 -9.62 18.95 -15.33
N SER A 200 -9.92 20.08 -16.01
CA SER A 200 -11.26 20.35 -16.58
C SER A 200 -11.71 19.36 -17.65
N GLY A 201 -10.77 18.67 -18.30
CA GLY A 201 -11.06 17.56 -19.23
C GLY A 201 -11.24 16.19 -18.57
N GLU A 202 -11.16 16.12 -17.24
CA GLU A 202 -11.30 14.92 -16.43
C GLU A 202 -12.37 15.15 -15.34
N PHE A 203 -12.05 14.81 -14.09
CA PHE A 203 -12.96 14.91 -12.94
C PHE A 203 -13.26 16.34 -12.49
N ALA A 204 -12.46 17.35 -12.87
CA ALA A 204 -12.59 18.72 -12.40
C ALA A 204 -13.27 19.63 -13.44
N VAL A 205 -14.30 19.11 -14.12
CA VAL A 205 -15.12 19.88 -15.08
C VAL A 205 -15.58 21.20 -14.44
N GLU A 206 -15.56 22.28 -15.20
CA GLU A 206 -16.04 23.58 -14.73
C GLU A 206 -17.57 23.68 -14.80
N PRO A 207 -18.22 24.38 -13.85
CA PRO A 207 -19.62 24.70 -13.98
C PRO A 207 -19.81 25.76 -15.08
N PRO A 208 -21.01 25.86 -15.67
CA PRO A 208 -21.31 27.00 -16.53
C PRO A 208 -21.18 28.32 -15.78
N GLU A 209 -20.89 29.39 -16.51
CA GLU A 209 -20.74 30.74 -15.96
C GLU A 209 -21.95 31.12 -15.09
N ASN A 210 -21.68 31.69 -13.90
CA ASN A 210 -22.70 32.12 -12.95
C ASN A 210 -23.70 31.02 -12.51
N SER A 211 -23.26 29.76 -12.50
CA SER A 211 -24.12 28.64 -12.10
C SER A 211 -23.35 27.55 -11.34
N TYR A 212 -24.10 26.60 -10.78
CA TYR A 212 -23.54 25.34 -10.30
C TYR A 212 -23.54 24.30 -11.42
N TRP A 213 -22.79 23.22 -11.23
CA TRP A 213 -22.80 22.07 -12.13
C TRP A 213 -24.21 21.52 -12.34
N THR A 214 -24.49 21.16 -13.59
CA THR A 214 -25.63 20.32 -13.90
C THR A 214 -25.45 18.93 -13.30
N GLU A 215 -26.55 18.23 -13.04
CA GLU A 215 -26.52 16.84 -12.55
C GLU A 215 -25.63 15.95 -13.44
N ALA A 216 -25.73 16.09 -14.77
CA ALA A 216 -24.93 15.33 -15.71
C ALA A 216 -23.41 15.61 -15.54
N GLN A 217 -23.01 16.87 -15.36
CA GLN A 217 -21.61 17.21 -15.11
C GLN A 217 -21.12 16.64 -13.78
N SER A 218 -21.94 16.74 -12.71
CA SER A 218 -21.59 16.17 -11.41
C SER A 218 -21.48 14.65 -11.45
N ARG A 219 -22.36 13.95 -12.18
CA ARG A 219 -22.26 12.48 -12.36
C ARG A 219 -20.98 12.10 -13.07
N GLN A 220 -20.68 12.73 -14.21
CA GLN A 220 -19.45 12.46 -14.96
C GLN A 220 -18.20 12.72 -14.12
N ALA A 221 -18.16 13.87 -13.43
CA ALA A 221 -17.05 14.23 -12.55
C ALA A 221 -16.84 13.22 -11.42
N PHE A 222 -17.93 12.74 -10.81
CA PHE A 222 -17.87 11.69 -9.79
C PHE A 222 -17.33 10.38 -10.35
N ASP A 223 -17.88 9.91 -11.48
CA ASP A 223 -17.47 8.67 -12.13
C ASP A 223 -15.98 8.68 -12.53
N ASP A 224 -15.45 9.84 -12.92
CA ASP A 224 -14.03 10.02 -13.22
C ASP A 224 -13.17 10.10 -11.94
N LEU A 225 -13.64 10.81 -10.91
CA LEU A 225 -12.91 10.99 -9.66
C LEU A 225 -12.75 9.68 -8.89
N VAL A 226 -13.77 8.81 -8.85
CA VAL A 226 -13.73 7.59 -8.03
C VAL A 226 -12.60 6.64 -8.44
N TYR A 227 -12.10 6.72 -9.68
CA TYR A 227 -10.91 5.98 -10.10
C TYR A 227 -9.59 6.48 -9.47
N LEU A 228 -9.59 7.69 -8.91
CA LEU A 228 -8.46 8.30 -8.22
C LEU A 228 -8.54 8.13 -6.69
N ILE A 229 -9.55 7.42 -6.21
CA ILE A 229 -9.81 7.16 -4.79
C ILE A 229 -9.71 5.66 -4.53
N ASP A 230 -9.16 5.31 -3.37
CA ASP A 230 -9.20 3.97 -2.81
C ASP A 230 -10.08 4.03 -1.54
N PRO A 231 -11.38 3.70 -1.65
CA PRO A 231 -12.30 3.86 -0.53
C PRO A 231 -11.83 3.09 0.71
N GLY A 232 -11.92 3.73 1.89
CA GLY A 232 -11.38 3.21 3.14
C GLY A 232 -9.86 3.30 3.28
N ARG A 233 -9.17 3.85 2.26
CA ARG A 233 -7.70 3.97 2.21
C ARG A 233 -7.31 5.37 1.71
N PRO A 234 -7.57 6.43 2.48
CA PRO A 234 -7.28 7.81 2.08
C PRO A 234 -5.81 8.04 1.73
N ASP A 235 -4.90 7.41 2.48
CA ASP A 235 -3.47 7.48 2.21
C ASP A 235 -3.03 6.75 0.94
N SER A 236 -3.87 5.89 0.35
CA SER A 236 -3.65 5.26 -0.98
C SER A 236 -4.49 5.92 -2.09
N SER A 237 -5.21 7.01 -1.78
CA SER A 237 -6.03 7.74 -2.73
C SER A 237 -5.23 8.83 -3.40
N ARG A 238 -5.05 8.73 -4.72
CA ARG A 238 -4.32 9.71 -5.52
C ARG A 238 -4.92 11.12 -5.41
N PHE A 239 -6.25 11.20 -5.30
CA PHE A 239 -6.96 12.46 -5.10
C PHE A 239 -6.47 13.24 -3.86
N LEU A 240 -6.18 12.54 -2.75
CA LEU A 240 -5.73 13.18 -1.50
C LEU A 240 -4.21 13.32 -1.42
N HIS A 241 -3.46 12.50 -2.15
CA HIS A 241 -2.01 12.46 -2.07
C HIS A 241 -1.33 13.42 -3.04
N LYS A 242 -1.86 13.55 -4.27
CA LYS A 242 -1.20 14.33 -5.32
C LYS A 242 -1.12 15.84 -5.03
N PRO A 243 -2.16 16.46 -4.44
CA PRO A 243 -2.09 17.86 -4.00
C PRO A 243 -1.42 18.06 -2.63
N LEU A 244 -1.07 17.00 -1.89
CA LEU A 244 -0.41 17.08 -0.58
C LEU A 244 1.07 17.46 -0.74
N HIS A 245 1.57 18.29 0.17
CA HIS A 245 2.97 18.72 0.17
C HIS A 245 3.93 17.53 0.42
N PRO A 246 5.11 17.47 -0.23
CA PRO A 246 6.06 16.35 -0.06
C PRO A 246 6.50 16.10 1.39
N ASN A 247 6.65 17.15 2.18
CA ASN A 247 7.02 17.02 3.61
C ASN A 247 5.94 16.34 4.46
N ALA A 248 4.69 16.32 4.00
CA ALA A 248 3.59 15.58 4.62
C ALA A 248 3.38 14.19 3.97
N GLY A 249 4.27 13.80 3.05
CA GLY A 249 4.23 12.53 2.35
C GLY A 249 3.41 12.52 1.07
N GLY A 250 3.23 13.67 0.39
CA GLY A 250 2.64 13.75 -0.94
C GLY A 250 3.64 13.66 -2.11
N ASP A 251 3.14 13.77 -3.35
CA ASP A 251 3.96 13.69 -4.57
C ASP A 251 5.02 14.80 -4.64
N LEU A 252 6.22 14.48 -5.13
CA LEU A 252 7.26 15.46 -5.43
C LEU A 252 6.79 16.49 -6.47
N MET A 253 6.00 16.07 -7.46
CA MET A 253 5.63 16.89 -8.62
C MET A 253 4.13 16.99 -8.80
N HIS A 254 3.62 18.22 -8.80
CA HIS A 254 2.23 18.55 -9.15
C HIS A 254 2.19 20.02 -9.60
N ASN A 255 1.85 20.25 -10.87
CA ASN A 255 2.01 21.56 -11.53
C ASN A 255 1.00 22.61 -11.03
N GLY A 256 -0.13 22.19 -10.45
CA GLY A 256 -1.16 23.09 -9.89
C GLY A 256 -0.82 23.69 -8.53
N GLY A 257 0.36 23.41 -7.96
CA GLY A 257 0.73 23.80 -6.60
C GLY A 257 0.39 22.73 -5.56
N ARG A 258 0.33 23.12 -4.28
CA ARG A 258 0.00 22.24 -3.15
C ARG A 258 -1.24 22.77 -2.45
N ARG A 259 -2.24 21.89 -2.30
CA ARG A 259 -3.49 22.24 -1.63
C ARG A 259 -3.38 22.08 -0.12
N TRP A 260 -2.72 21.02 0.32
CA TRP A 260 -2.56 20.70 1.74
C TRP A 260 -1.08 20.64 2.10
N PHE A 261 -0.71 21.23 3.23
CA PHE A 261 0.67 21.22 3.74
C PHE A 261 0.90 20.21 4.88
N SER A 262 -0.18 19.66 5.43
CA SER A 262 -0.19 18.60 6.44
C SER A 262 -1.30 17.60 6.14
N LYS A 263 -1.18 16.38 6.69
CA LYS A 263 -2.30 15.43 6.72
C LYS A 263 -3.42 15.89 7.65
N ASP A 264 -3.08 16.70 8.65
CA ASP A 264 -4.03 17.27 9.62
C ASP A 264 -4.72 18.54 9.10
N ASP A 265 -4.51 18.91 7.83
CA ASP A 265 -5.21 20.03 7.23
C ASP A 265 -6.73 19.79 7.31
N PRO A 266 -7.53 20.71 7.87
CA PRO A 266 -8.96 20.47 8.10
C PRO A 266 -9.74 20.11 6.84
N GLU A 267 -9.36 20.69 5.69
CA GLU A 267 -10.00 20.38 4.42
C GLU A 267 -9.68 18.95 3.98
N ARG A 268 -8.41 18.54 4.12
CA ARG A 268 -7.98 17.18 3.81
C ARG A 268 -8.66 16.16 4.72
N VAL A 269 -8.68 16.38 6.04
CA VAL A 269 -9.31 15.48 7.01
C VAL A 269 -10.79 15.26 6.68
N ALA A 270 -11.52 16.33 6.33
CA ALA A 270 -12.91 16.23 5.90
C ALA A 270 -13.09 15.36 4.64
N LEU A 271 -12.13 15.40 3.72
CA LEU A 271 -12.12 14.52 2.55
C LEU A 271 -11.72 13.09 2.87
N GLU A 272 -10.82 12.88 3.85
CA GLU A 272 -10.50 11.53 4.35
C GLU A 272 -11.73 10.86 4.94
N ASP A 273 -12.54 11.59 5.72
CA ASP A 273 -13.81 11.09 6.25
C ASP A 273 -14.77 10.66 5.14
N TRP A 274 -14.86 11.43 4.06
CA TRP A 274 -15.64 11.04 2.89
C TRP A 274 -15.08 9.81 2.17
N VAL A 275 -13.77 9.74 1.94
CA VAL A 275 -13.11 8.57 1.32
C VAL A 275 -13.26 7.31 2.18
N ASN A 276 -13.34 7.45 3.50
CA ASN A 276 -13.61 6.36 4.42
C ASN A 276 -15.09 5.94 4.46
N GLY A 277 -15.99 6.66 3.79
CA GLY A 277 -17.43 6.43 3.82
C GLY A 277 -18.13 6.94 5.08
N ASN A 278 -17.45 7.77 5.89
CA ASN A 278 -17.98 8.31 7.13
C ASN A 278 -18.79 9.61 6.92
N ALA A 279 -18.58 10.30 5.80
CA ALA A 279 -19.29 11.53 5.45
C ALA A 279 -20.29 11.30 4.29
N SER A 280 -21.52 11.77 4.46
CA SER A 280 -22.61 11.58 3.49
C SER A 280 -23.63 12.74 3.54
N GLY A 281 -24.44 12.85 2.48
CA GLY A 281 -25.47 13.88 2.36
C GLY A 281 -24.92 15.25 2.03
N ASN A 282 -25.74 16.29 2.20
CA ASN A 282 -25.43 17.66 1.75
C ASN A 282 -24.93 18.61 2.85
N GLN A 283 -24.64 18.08 4.05
CA GLN A 283 -24.17 18.89 5.17
C GLN A 283 -22.65 18.97 5.17
N CYS A 284 -22.11 20.04 4.57
CA CYS A 284 -20.68 20.21 4.46
C CYS A 284 -20.04 20.63 5.79
N PRO A 285 -18.95 19.96 6.22
CA PRO A 285 -18.19 20.41 7.37
C PRO A 285 -17.59 21.80 7.11
N PRO A 286 -17.26 22.61 8.14
CA PRO A 286 -16.79 23.98 7.97
C PRO A 286 -15.61 24.13 6.99
N ALA A 287 -14.70 23.15 6.96
CA ALA A 287 -13.54 23.17 6.07
C ALA A 287 -13.89 22.97 4.58
N LEU A 288 -15.10 22.47 4.26
CA LEU A 288 -15.61 22.26 2.91
C LEU A 288 -16.74 23.22 2.54
N GLN A 289 -16.93 24.28 3.33
CA GLN A 289 -17.89 25.34 3.04
C GLN A 289 -17.20 26.41 2.19
N PHE A 290 -17.64 26.55 0.95
CA PHE A 290 -17.14 27.56 0.02
C PHE A 290 -18.26 28.54 -0.33
N ASP A 291 -17.89 29.81 -0.48
CA ASP A 291 -18.83 30.90 -0.80
C ASP A 291 -19.37 30.88 -2.25
N TYR A 292 -19.22 29.76 -2.99
CA TYR A 292 -19.57 29.67 -4.42
C TYR A 292 -21.11 29.76 -4.64
N PRO A 293 -21.64 30.34 -5.75
CA PRO A 293 -20.93 30.71 -6.96
C PRO A 293 -20.76 32.22 -7.11
N PRO A 294 -19.54 32.69 -7.42
CA PRO A 294 -19.51 33.71 -8.47
C PRO A 294 -18.27 33.64 -9.37
N ARG A 295 -18.48 33.86 -10.68
CA ARG A 295 -17.80 34.97 -11.36
C ARG A 295 -18.76 35.64 -12.35
N ALA A 296 -19.01 36.93 -12.09
CA ALA A 296 -19.31 37.91 -13.12
C ALA A 296 -18.08 38.16 -14.01
#